data_AF-U5W5M1-F1
#
_entry.id   AF-U5W5M1-F1
#
_cell.length_a   1.000
_cell.length_b   1.000
_cell.length_c   1.000
_cell.angle_alpha   90.00
_cell.angle_beta   90.00
_cell.angle_gamma   90.00
#
_symmetry.space_group_name_H-M   'P 1'
#
loop_
_entity.id
_entity.type
_entity.pdbx_description
1 polymer ?
#
loop_
_entity_poly.entity_id
_entity_poly.type
_entity_poly.pdbx_seq_one_letter_code
_entity_poly.pdbx_strand_id
1 'polypeptide(L)'
;MSVGTRSVTVFARIADGRAEAVRERLRAYEKDSPFARVAGTHFARLVVMEHAVPQERPTVWRRPARLLDLLAHFGRGPRPDDLPHPYLMMTATVDGEPADFFRRLRHLGPDADTIWGDCTDYPRHYEEASFVAFFTERSVRANYTFAGAPDGSVTEIRDALLLRKQLAAFAATASDVSDDALLRRFRTATEPVVSPVAAPGPEIEAKDVQGLVLRGFGHHGVSAHLFLRVTSGEDARRWLSTVVPEVTTAAEIPDRPDRALHLGLSHSGLARLGVADSSLNAFPEEFREGMYAREDVLSPGRGTGPWQAPFDGPGAVDVVLLLSATDSTTLDPWLDRLRQDLDGLVPAGEQRGARLPDFVEHFGFADGLSQPRVAGYGKDGHGEVLPAGEFVLGLPDVDGDTAGRGLPSGLTRNGSFLVYRKLEQDVPAFRQLTEAAAGPFADGAEDVAAGLVGRRRDGAMLSPCPAGAHVRRANPRDSLPGGTKLTRRHLMLRRGIPYGPYLPPGADDDGADRGLLFLALVGDLGRQFEFVQTEWLADGNVFGRGAEEDIFTTAGGPRARILLEGSPPAYVSVPRPLVTCRGGEYFLLPGLDALRSLATTA
;
A
#
# COMPACT_ATOMS: atom_id res chain seq x y z
N MET A 1 22.98 15.28 -7.47
CA MET A 1 21.87 14.47 -6.91
C MET A 1 20.63 14.90 -7.66
N SER A 2 20.08 14.08 -8.57
CA SER A 2 18.75 14.41 -9.13
C SER A 2 17.74 14.16 -8.01
N VAL A 3 17.02 15.21 -7.63
CA VAL A 3 16.00 15.11 -6.59
C VAL A 3 14.70 14.78 -7.32
N GLY A 4 14.13 13.61 -7.04
CA GLY A 4 12.92 13.13 -7.72
C GLY A 4 11.72 14.05 -7.55
N THR A 5 10.63 13.77 -8.27
CA THR A 5 9.40 14.56 -8.13
C THR A 5 8.61 14.18 -6.88
N ARG A 6 7.97 15.16 -6.25
CA ARG A 6 7.11 15.04 -5.06
C ARG A 6 5.73 15.60 -5.35
N SER A 7 4.72 15.00 -4.74
CA SER A 7 3.38 15.58 -4.70
C SER A 7 3.17 16.37 -3.42
N VAL A 8 2.63 17.56 -3.57
CA VAL A 8 2.36 18.49 -2.49
C VAL A 8 0.89 18.85 -2.55
N THR A 9 0.15 18.56 -1.48
CA THR A 9 -1.23 19.03 -1.32
C THR A 9 -1.27 19.94 -0.11
N VAL A 10 -1.80 21.15 -0.23
CA VAL A 10 -1.93 22.11 0.87
C VAL A 10 -3.37 22.55 0.99
N PHE A 11 -3.90 22.54 2.21
CA PHE A 11 -5.22 23.08 2.53
C PHE A 11 -5.09 24.35 3.35
N ALA A 12 -5.37 25.50 2.74
CA ALA A 12 -5.38 26.78 3.43
C ALA A 12 -6.82 27.25 3.65
N ARG A 13 -7.25 27.37 4.91
CA ARG A 13 -8.59 27.91 5.23
C ARG A 13 -8.73 29.31 4.64
N ILE A 14 -9.80 29.56 3.91
CA ILE A 14 -10.18 30.89 3.42
C ILE A 14 -11.02 31.56 4.51
N ALA A 15 -10.82 32.87 4.73
CA ALA A 15 -11.65 33.63 5.64
C ALA A 15 -13.14 33.57 5.21
N ASP A 16 -14.03 33.44 6.19
CA ASP A 16 -15.46 33.21 5.92
C ASP A 16 -16.03 34.35 5.05
N GLY A 17 -16.80 34.00 4.01
CA GLY A 17 -17.36 34.96 3.04
C GLY A 17 -16.40 35.44 1.95
N ARG A 18 -15.14 34.97 1.92
CA ARG A 18 -14.14 35.38 0.90
C ARG A 18 -13.95 34.37 -0.25
N ALA A 19 -14.61 33.22 -0.20
CA ALA A 19 -14.45 32.14 -1.19
C ALA A 19 -14.65 32.60 -2.64
N GLU A 20 -15.72 33.35 -2.93
CA GLU A 20 -16.00 33.82 -4.29
C GLU A 20 -14.95 34.83 -4.79
N ALA A 21 -14.49 35.73 -3.93
CA ALA A 21 -13.43 36.67 -4.26
C ALA A 21 -12.09 35.96 -4.55
N VAL A 22 -11.81 34.83 -3.88
CA VAL A 22 -10.67 33.96 -4.24
C VAL A 22 -10.89 33.35 -5.63
N ARG A 23 -12.07 32.78 -5.92
CA ARG A 23 -12.36 32.20 -7.25
C ARG A 23 -12.18 33.21 -8.38
N GLU A 24 -12.71 34.42 -8.24
CA GLU A 24 -12.59 35.47 -9.25
C GLU A 24 -11.12 35.81 -9.55
N ARG A 25 -10.27 35.92 -8.52
CA ARG A 25 -8.83 36.13 -8.71
C ARG A 25 -8.16 34.94 -9.40
N LEU A 26 -8.53 33.72 -9.04
CA LEU A 26 -7.96 32.52 -9.69
C LEU A 26 -8.34 32.43 -11.18
N ARG A 27 -9.54 32.87 -11.57
CA ARG A 27 -9.94 32.93 -12.99
C ARG A 27 -9.03 33.83 -13.81
N ALA A 28 -8.43 34.87 -13.21
CA ALA A 28 -7.48 35.74 -13.92
C ALA A 28 -6.22 34.98 -14.38
N TYR A 29 -5.87 33.87 -13.73
CA TYR A 29 -4.71 33.04 -14.04
C TYR A 29 -5.03 31.82 -14.93
N GLU A 30 -6.25 31.70 -15.47
CA GLU A 30 -6.67 30.53 -16.27
C GLU A 30 -5.82 30.34 -17.54
N LYS A 31 -5.32 31.43 -18.13
CA LYS A 31 -4.49 31.40 -19.34
C LYS A 31 -2.98 31.49 -19.08
N ASP A 32 -2.59 32.14 -17.99
CA ASP A 32 -1.18 32.37 -17.64
C ASP A 32 -0.98 32.07 -16.15
N SER A 33 -0.63 30.81 -15.88
CA SER A 33 -0.51 30.34 -14.51
C SER A 33 0.79 30.85 -13.89
N PRO A 34 0.74 31.52 -12.72
CA PRO A 34 1.94 32.04 -12.06
C PRO A 34 2.90 30.90 -11.69
N PHE A 35 2.39 29.68 -11.47
CA PHE A 35 3.18 28.49 -11.16
C PHE A 35 4.13 28.07 -12.28
N ALA A 36 3.86 28.46 -13.53
CA ALA A 36 4.78 28.20 -14.65
C ALA A 36 6.15 28.89 -14.46
N ARG A 37 6.22 29.94 -13.61
CA ARG A 37 7.46 30.64 -13.27
C ARG A 37 8.20 30.03 -12.07
N VAL A 38 7.58 29.07 -11.38
CA VAL A 38 8.18 28.42 -10.20
C VAL A 38 8.99 27.22 -10.68
N ALA A 39 10.31 27.34 -10.66
CA ALA A 39 11.21 26.31 -11.15
C ALA A 39 10.95 24.95 -10.50
N GLY A 40 10.98 23.89 -11.31
CA GLY A 40 10.72 22.52 -10.89
C GLY A 40 9.24 22.18 -10.70
N THR A 41 8.29 23.02 -11.12
CA THR A 41 6.86 22.70 -11.07
C THR A 41 6.43 21.97 -12.34
N HIS A 42 5.96 20.73 -12.21
CA HIS A 42 5.43 19.91 -13.30
C HIS A 42 3.95 20.17 -13.54
N PHE A 43 3.22 20.26 -12.43
CA PHE A 43 1.79 20.47 -12.39
C PHE A 43 1.46 21.25 -11.14
N ALA A 44 0.52 22.18 -11.23
CA ALA A 44 -0.07 22.83 -10.08
C ALA A 44 -1.53 23.16 -10.38
N ARG A 45 -2.40 22.93 -9.41
CA ARG A 45 -3.82 23.23 -9.47
C ARG A 45 -4.25 23.88 -8.16
N LEU A 46 -5.05 24.93 -8.29
CA LEU A 46 -5.71 25.61 -7.19
C LEU A 46 -7.21 25.40 -7.29
N VAL A 47 -7.84 25.01 -6.20
CA VAL A 47 -9.29 24.76 -6.12
C VAL A 47 -9.83 25.37 -4.84
N VAL A 48 -10.89 26.17 -4.94
CA VAL A 48 -11.68 26.60 -3.79
C VAL A 48 -12.69 25.50 -3.47
N MET A 49 -12.54 24.87 -2.32
CA MET A 49 -13.38 23.79 -1.82
C MET A 49 -14.31 24.31 -0.73
N GLU A 50 -15.62 24.18 -0.96
CA GLU A 50 -16.67 24.42 0.06
C GLU A 50 -17.40 23.13 0.41
N HIS A 51 -17.20 22.07 -0.38
CA HIS A 51 -17.89 20.79 -0.27
C HIS A 51 -16.87 19.66 -0.50
N ALA A 52 -16.95 18.59 0.31
CA ALA A 52 -16.10 17.41 0.15
C ALA A 52 -16.44 16.61 -1.12
N VAL A 53 -17.73 16.61 -1.52
CA VAL A 53 -18.22 15.99 -2.75
C VAL A 53 -19.03 17.03 -3.56
N PRO A 54 -18.51 17.54 -4.69
CA PRO A 54 -19.28 18.37 -5.61
C PRO A 54 -20.35 17.50 -6.30
N GLN A 55 -21.62 17.69 -5.96
CA GLN A 55 -22.76 16.90 -6.48
C GLN A 55 -23.39 17.50 -7.76
N GLU A 56 -22.66 18.29 -8.55
CA GLU A 56 -23.15 18.61 -9.89
C GLU A 56 -22.97 17.38 -10.78
N ARG A 57 -24.10 16.76 -11.16
CA ARG A 57 -24.12 15.68 -12.16
C ARG A 57 -23.24 16.10 -13.34
N PRO A 58 -22.21 15.33 -13.74
CA PRO A 58 -21.48 15.62 -14.96
C PRO A 58 -22.47 15.68 -16.12
N THR A 59 -22.74 16.88 -16.63
CA THR A 59 -23.58 17.09 -17.81
C THR A 59 -22.82 16.70 -19.07
N VAL A 60 -22.36 15.45 -19.16
CA VAL A 60 -21.85 14.89 -20.41
C VAL A 60 -23.01 14.40 -21.29
N TRP A 61 -24.20 14.18 -20.70
CA TRP A 61 -25.42 13.89 -21.45
C TRP A 61 -26.60 14.66 -20.86
N ARG A 62 -27.13 15.64 -21.60
CA ARG A 62 -28.44 16.27 -21.34
C ARG A 62 -29.56 15.24 -21.51
N ARG A 63 -29.75 14.31 -20.57
CA ARG A 63 -30.92 13.41 -20.52
C ARG A 63 -31.71 13.63 -19.23
N PRO A 64 -33.05 13.71 -19.30
CA PRO A 64 -33.88 13.88 -18.11
C PRO A 64 -33.79 12.62 -17.23
N ALA A 65 -33.74 12.82 -15.91
CA ALA A 65 -33.67 11.76 -14.91
C ALA A 65 -34.87 10.79 -15.04
N ARG A 66 -34.63 9.48 -14.93
CA ARG A 66 -35.70 8.47 -15.02
C ARG A 66 -36.31 8.23 -13.64
N LEU A 67 -37.56 7.75 -13.62
CA LEU A 67 -38.32 7.37 -12.41
C LEU A 67 -37.54 6.45 -11.46
N LEU A 68 -36.64 5.60 -11.99
CA LEU A 68 -35.78 4.70 -11.21
C LEU A 68 -34.67 5.43 -10.43
N ASP A 69 -34.16 6.56 -10.92
CA ASP A 69 -33.14 7.35 -10.21
C ASP A 69 -33.71 7.95 -8.90
N LEU A 70 -35.01 8.30 -8.94
CA LEU A 70 -35.79 8.81 -7.80
C LEU A 70 -36.08 7.73 -6.74
N LEU A 71 -36.24 6.48 -7.16
CA LEU A 71 -36.53 5.35 -6.27
C LEU A 71 -35.28 4.83 -5.53
N ALA A 72 -34.10 4.92 -6.15
CA ALA A 72 -32.84 4.51 -5.52
C ALA A 72 -32.39 5.39 -4.34
N HIS A 73 -32.92 6.62 -4.22
CA HIS A 73 -32.47 7.62 -3.23
C HIS A 73 -33.50 7.89 -2.11
N PHE A 74 -34.53 7.04 -1.94
CA PHE A 74 -35.54 7.14 -0.85
C PHE A 74 -36.05 8.57 -0.55
N GLY A 75 -36.24 9.40 -1.58
CA GLY A 75 -36.79 10.75 -1.44
C GLY A 75 -35.91 11.76 -0.68
N ARG A 76 -34.67 11.43 -0.31
CA ARG A 76 -33.68 12.40 0.16
C ARG A 76 -32.76 12.72 -1.01
N GLY A 77 -32.93 13.90 -1.62
CA GLY A 77 -31.98 14.39 -2.60
C GLY A 77 -30.56 14.41 -2.03
N PRO A 78 -29.51 14.31 -2.87
CA PRO A 78 -28.13 14.42 -2.41
C PRO A 78 -27.98 15.73 -1.65
N ARG A 79 -27.57 15.63 -0.37
CA ARG A 79 -27.19 16.80 0.42
C ARG A 79 -25.70 17.03 0.19
N PRO A 80 -25.27 18.27 -0.11
CA PRO A 80 -23.86 18.63 -0.09
C PRO A 80 -23.23 18.18 1.23
N ASP A 81 -22.07 17.55 1.16
CA ASP A 81 -21.21 17.34 2.32
C ASP A 81 -20.38 18.62 2.50
N ASP A 82 -20.99 19.60 3.16
CA ASP A 82 -20.44 20.94 3.33
C ASP A 82 -19.23 20.89 4.27
N LEU A 83 -18.11 21.46 3.82
CA LEU A 83 -16.96 21.65 4.69
C LEU A 83 -17.32 22.72 5.74
N PRO A 84 -16.79 22.61 6.97
CA PRO A 84 -17.07 23.59 8.02
C PRO A 84 -16.62 25.01 7.65
N HIS A 85 -15.65 25.12 6.75
CA HIS A 85 -15.12 26.36 6.21
C HIS A 85 -14.77 26.19 4.73
N PRO A 86 -14.70 27.29 3.95
CA PRO A 86 -14.09 27.27 2.64
C PRO A 86 -12.57 27.07 2.75
N TYR A 87 -11.99 26.24 1.89
CA TYR A 87 -10.54 26.01 1.81
C TYR A 87 -10.02 26.29 0.41
N LEU A 88 -8.83 26.89 0.31
CA LEU A 88 -8.04 26.92 -0.91
C LEU A 88 -7.11 25.71 -0.89
N MET A 89 -7.44 24.71 -1.71
CA MET A 89 -6.60 23.55 -1.93
C MET A 89 -5.60 23.83 -3.06
N MET A 90 -4.31 23.68 -2.76
CA MET A 90 -3.25 23.65 -3.78
C MET A 90 -2.75 22.21 -3.91
N THR A 91 -2.81 21.64 -5.11
CA THR A 91 -2.12 20.39 -5.44
C THR A 91 -1.03 20.66 -6.46
N ALA A 92 0.18 20.18 -6.23
CA ALA A 92 1.30 20.36 -7.15
C ALA A 92 2.20 19.14 -7.20
N THR A 93 2.82 18.89 -8.35
CA THR A 93 3.93 17.95 -8.52
C THR A 93 5.19 18.75 -8.82
N VAL A 94 6.21 18.58 -7.98
CA VAL A 94 7.38 19.47 -7.94
C VAL A 94 8.68 18.69 -7.81
N ASP A 95 9.77 19.22 -8.34
CA ASP A 95 11.12 18.67 -8.13
C ASP A 95 11.60 18.98 -6.72
N GLY A 96 12.13 17.97 -6.04
CA GLY A 96 12.79 18.13 -4.76
C GLY A 96 11.87 18.21 -3.55
N GLU A 97 12.46 18.56 -2.41
CA GLU A 97 11.74 18.63 -1.14
C GLU A 97 10.64 19.71 -1.19
N PRO A 98 9.44 19.45 -0.63
CA PRO A 98 8.35 20.42 -0.61
C PRO A 98 8.73 21.79 -0.02
N ALA A 99 9.59 21.79 0.99
CA ALA A 99 10.10 23.03 1.60
C ALA A 99 10.89 23.89 0.59
N ASP A 100 11.70 23.28 -0.27
CA ASP A 100 12.42 24.01 -1.33
C ASP A 100 11.45 24.56 -2.37
N PHE A 101 10.40 23.80 -2.70
CA PHE A 101 9.33 24.31 -3.55
C PHE A 101 8.64 25.52 -2.91
N PHE A 102 8.32 25.50 -1.61
CA PHE A 102 7.70 26.65 -0.94
C PHE A 102 8.62 27.87 -0.90
N ARG A 103 9.93 27.68 -0.73
CA ARG A 103 10.92 28.78 -0.88
C ARG A 103 10.87 29.38 -2.29
N ARG A 104 10.79 28.55 -3.33
CA ARG A 104 10.66 29.02 -4.72
C ARG A 104 9.30 29.68 -4.98
N LEU A 105 8.22 29.13 -4.42
CA LEU A 105 6.86 29.62 -4.55
C LEU A 105 6.71 31.03 -3.98
N ARG A 106 7.42 31.34 -2.89
CA ARG A 106 7.51 32.68 -2.30
C ARG A 106 7.94 33.75 -3.31
N HIS A 107 8.78 33.40 -4.28
CA HIS A 107 9.25 34.35 -5.31
C HIS A 107 8.19 34.73 -6.35
N LEU A 108 6.98 34.16 -6.30
CA LEU A 108 5.82 34.74 -6.98
C LEU A 108 5.50 36.15 -6.46
N GLY A 109 5.93 36.49 -5.25
CA GLY A 109 5.85 37.84 -4.72
C GLY A 109 4.39 38.30 -4.57
N PRO A 110 4.02 39.47 -5.12
CA PRO A 110 2.64 39.97 -5.06
C PRO A 110 1.58 39.01 -5.60
N ASP A 111 1.92 38.12 -6.54
CA ASP A 111 0.99 37.10 -7.01
C ASP A 111 0.67 36.07 -5.93
N ALA A 112 1.65 35.70 -5.09
CA ALA A 112 1.37 34.85 -3.92
C ALA A 112 0.43 35.55 -2.94
N ASP A 113 0.66 36.83 -2.67
CA ASP A 113 -0.23 37.60 -1.79
C ASP A 113 -1.64 37.75 -2.37
N THR A 114 -1.76 37.78 -3.70
CA THR A 114 -3.04 37.82 -4.39
C THR A 114 -3.79 36.49 -4.26
N ILE A 115 -3.10 35.36 -4.36
CA ILE A 115 -3.68 34.01 -4.28
C ILE A 115 -4.08 33.66 -2.84
N TRP A 116 -3.17 33.83 -1.88
CA TRP A 116 -3.36 33.37 -0.49
C TRP A 116 -3.71 34.49 0.50
N GLY A 117 -3.81 35.74 0.06
CA GLY A 117 -4.02 36.89 0.95
C GLY A 117 -5.32 36.90 1.74
N ASP A 118 -6.30 36.08 1.36
CA ASP A 118 -7.56 35.88 2.09
C ASP A 118 -7.61 34.54 2.82
N CYS A 119 -6.51 33.79 2.86
CA CYS A 119 -6.38 32.63 3.71
C CYS A 119 -6.02 33.06 5.14
N THR A 120 -6.64 32.42 6.12
CA THR A 120 -6.41 32.68 7.54
C THR A 120 -4.95 32.40 7.89
N ASP A 121 -4.32 33.31 8.64
CA ASP A 121 -2.92 33.23 9.10
C ASP A 121 -1.86 33.24 8.00
N TYR A 122 -2.21 33.63 6.77
CA TYR A 122 -1.22 33.75 5.70
C TYR A 122 -0.19 34.86 6.02
N PRO A 123 1.11 34.54 6.12
CA PRO A 123 2.13 35.46 6.65
C PRO A 123 2.63 36.49 5.64
N ARG A 124 2.10 36.50 4.41
CA ARG A 124 2.63 37.19 3.23
C ARG A 124 3.98 36.64 2.77
N HIS A 125 4.35 36.95 1.53
CA HIS A 125 5.59 36.44 0.93
C HIS A 125 6.89 37.07 1.48
N TYR A 126 6.84 38.07 2.37
CA TYR A 126 8.03 38.83 2.75
C TYR A 126 9.01 38.05 3.63
N GLU A 127 8.54 37.17 4.51
CA GLU A 127 9.38 36.41 5.44
C GLU A 127 9.44 34.93 5.05
N GLU A 128 10.63 34.42 4.76
CA GLU A 128 10.79 33.05 4.25
C GLU A 128 10.35 31.98 5.24
N ALA A 129 10.83 32.08 6.48
CA ALA A 129 10.60 31.06 7.50
C ALA A 129 9.09 30.89 7.77
N SER A 130 8.40 32.00 8.01
CA SER A 130 6.95 32.04 8.24
C SER A 130 6.17 31.53 7.02
N PHE A 131 6.55 31.94 5.80
CA PHE A 131 5.90 31.48 4.58
C PHE A 131 6.05 29.96 4.39
N VAL A 132 7.28 29.43 4.49
CA VAL A 132 7.54 28.00 4.35
C VAL A 132 6.81 27.21 5.44
N ALA A 133 6.80 27.68 6.68
CA ALA A 133 6.07 27.06 7.79
C ALA A 133 4.57 27.00 7.51
N PHE A 134 3.97 28.10 7.05
CA PHE A 134 2.54 28.16 6.71
C PHE A 134 2.12 27.04 5.76
N PHE A 135 2.85 26.85 4.65
CA PHE A 135 2.57 25.80 3.68
C PHE A 135 2.93 24.40 4.19
N THR A 136 4.03 24.26 4.94
CA THR A 136 4.49 22.96 5.46
C THR A 136 3.50 22.39 6.48
N GLU A 137 3.04 23.20 7.43
CA GLU A 137 2.06 22.82 8.45
C GLU A 137 0.69 22.46 7.87
N ARG A 138 0.34 23.07 6.73
CA ARG A 138 -0.92 22.86 6.02
C ARG A 138 -0.80 21.83 4.89
N SER A 139 0.38 21.25 4.72
CA SER A 139 0.61 20.22 3.71
C SER A 139 0.14 18.86 4.21
N VAL A 140 -0.61 18.16 3.36
CA VAL A 140 -1.07 16.80 3.60
C VAL A 140 -0.39 15.89 2.60
N ARG A 141 0.08 14.73 3.06
CA ARG A 141 0.64 13.72 2.18
C ARG A 141 -0.48 13.10 1.36
N ALA A 142 -0.42 13.27 0.04
CA ALA A 142 -1.39 12.65 -0.86
C ALA A 142 -1.05 11.17 -1.05
N ASN A 143 -2.02 10.28 -0.79
CA ASN A 143 -1.90 8.84 -1.02
C ASN A 143 -1.98 8.47 -2.51
N TYR A 144 -2.48 9.39 -3.35
CA TYR A 144 -2.61 9.21 -4.80
C TYR A 144 -1.96 10.37 -5.55
N THR A 145 -1.25 10.10 -6.65
CA THR A 145 -0.62 11.12 -7.49
C THR A 145 -0.82 10.79 -8.96
N PHE A 146 -1.30 11.77 -9.74
CA PHE A 146 -1.42 11.65 -11.19
C PHE A 146 -0.36 12.52 -11.86
N ALA A 147 0.86 11.97 -12.01
CA ALA A 147 1.93 12.61 -12.75
C ALA A 147 2.31 11.74 -13.95
N GLY A 148 2.28 12.30 -15.16
CA GLY A 148 2.54 11.54 -16.39
C GLY A 148 3.97 11.01 -16.55
N ALA A 149 4.91 11.53 -15.76
CA ALA A 149 6.30 11.08 -15.69
C ALA A 149 6.82 11.29 -14.26
N PRO A 150 6.42 10.44 -13.31
CA PRO A 150 6.59 10.70 -11.88
C PRO A 150 8.04 10.53 -11.40
N ASP A 151 8.90 9.89 -12.21
CA ASP A 151 10.32 9.68 -11.92
C ASP A 151 11.23 10.68 -12.67
N GLY A 152 10.69 11.44 -13.62
CA GLY A 152 11.45 12.40 -14.41
C GLY A 152 11.32 13.80 -13.85
N SER A 153 12.45 14.48 -13.65
CA SER A 153 12.51 15.93 -13.46
C SER A 153 12.01 16.67 -14.70
N VAL A 154 11.66 17.97 -14.55
CA VAL A 154 11.23 18.78 -15.70
C VAL A 154 12.29 18.76 -16.81
N THR A 155 13.57 18.72 -16.41
CA THR A 155 14.71 18.58 -17.33
C THR A 155 14.68 17.24 -18.06
N GLU A 156 14.54 16.12 -17.36
CA GLU A 156 14.49 14.79 -17.98
C GLU A 156 13.28 14.61 -18.91
N ILE A 157 12.11 15.11 -18.53
CA ILE A 157 10.91 15.07 -19.39
C ILE A 157 11.15 15.91 -20.65
N ARG A 158 11.71 17.11 -20.50
CA ARG A 158 12.04 17.98 -21.63
C ARG A 158 13.05 17.30 -22.56
N ASP A 159 14.10 16.71 -22.00
CA ASP A 159 15.15 16.05 -22.76
C ASP A 159 14.61 14.78 -23.45
N ALA A 160 13.72 14.03 -22.80
CA ALA A 160 13.01 12.89 -23.41
C ALA A 160 12.06 13.33 -24.55
N LEU A 161 11.35 14.45 -24.40
CA LEU A 161 10.51 15.02 -25.46
C LEU A 161 11.36 15.53 -26.64
N LEU A 162 12.52 16.12 -26.36
CA LEU A 162 13.49 16.53 -27.38
C LEU A 162 14.05 15.31 -28.11
N LEU A 163 14.44 14.26 -27.40
CA LEU A 163 14.89 12.99 -27.98
C LEU A 163 13.79 12.36 -28.85
N ARG A 164 12.53 12.35 -28.38
CA ARG A 164 11.39 11.86 -29.17
C ARG A 164 11.22 12.65 -30.48
N LYS A 165 11.38 13.98 -30.45
CA LYS A 165 11.34 14.82 -31.66
C LYS A 165 12.52 14.54 -32.59
N GLN A 166 13.72 14.35 -32.04
CA GLN A 166 14.93 14.00 -32.81
C GLN A 166 14.78 12.64 -33.49
N LEU A 167 14.26 11.63 -32.78
CA LEU A 167 13.97 10.30 -33.32
C LEU A 167 12.88 10.35 -34.40
N ALA A 168 11.82 11.15 -34.23
CA ALA A 168 10.79 11.34 -35.25
C ALA A 168 11.36 12.02 -36.51
N ALA A 169 12.24 13.02 -36.35
CA ALA A 169 12.93 13.68 -37.46
C ALA A 169 13.95 12.75 -38.16
N PHE A 170 14.65 11.91 -37.39
CA PHE A 170 15.49 10.85 -37.93
C PHE A 170 14.66 9.87 -38.76
N ALA A 171 13.57 9.33 -38.21
CA ALA A 171 12.71 8.38 -38.92
C ALA A 171 12.14 8.94 -40.23
N ALA A 172 11.81 10.24 -40.27
CA ALA A 172 11.35 10.93 -41.48
C ALA A 172 12.43 11.12 -42.55
N THR A 173 13.72 11.00 -42.20
CA THR A 173 14.88 11.24 -43.10
C THR A 173 15.80 10.01 -43.20
N ALA A 174 15.29 8.85 -42.78
CA ALA A 174 15.99 7.57 -42.73
C ALA A 174 15.83 6.74 -44.03
N SER A 175 15.06 7.22 -45.00
CA SER A 175 14.94 6.60 -46.32
C SER A 175 16.15 6.91 -47.19
N ASP A 176 16.63 5.93 -47.97
CA ASP A 176 17.71 6.06 -48.96
C ASP A 176 19.12 6.34 -48.42
N VAL A 177 19.46 5.82 -47.25
CA VAL A 177 20.83 5.88 -46.67
C VAL A 177 21.40 4.48 -46.50
N SER A 178 22.70 4.29 -46.74
CA SER A 178 23.37 3.01 -46.50
C SER A 178 23.35 2.62 -45.02
N ASP A 179 23.34 1.32 -44.72
CA ASP A 179 23.25 0.77 -43.36
C ASP A 179 24.28 1.39 -42.39
N ASP A 180 25.51 1.60 -42.84
CA ASP A 180 26.58 2.23 -42.06
C ASP A 180 26.32 3.71 -41.76
N ALA A 181 25.74 4.45 -42.72
CA ALA A 181 25.36 5.84 -42.53
C ALA A 181 24.13 5.94 -41.63
N LEU A 182 23.19 5.00 -41.75
CA LEU A 182 22.01 4.88 -40.91
C LEU A 182 22.40 4.62 -39.45
N LEU A 183 23.32 3.67 -39.20
CA LEU A 183 23.81 3.31 -37.88
C LEU A 183 24.57 4.47 -37.21
N ARG A 184 25.40 5.20 -37.96
CA ARG A 184 26.10 6.40 -37.46
C ARG A 184 25.10 7.51 -37.10
N ARG A 185 24.15 7.80 -37.99
CA ARG A 185 23.12 8.83 -37.76
C ARG A 185 22.21 8.47 -36.58
N PHE A 186 21.84 7.21 -36.44
CA PHE A 186 21.08 6.71 -35.30
C PHE A 186 21.86 6.93 -34.00
N ARG A 187 23.13 6.51 -33.94
CA ARG A 187 24.00 6.71 -32.76
C ARG A 187 24.15 8.17 -32.36
N THR A 188 24.33 9.08 -33.33
CA THR A 188 24.39 10.53 -33.05
C THR A 188 23.04 11.09 -32.59
N ALA A 189 21.91 10.55 -33.06
CA ALA A 189 20.57 10.97 -32.66
C ALA A 189 20.11 10.36 -31.31
N THR A 190 20.78 9.30 -30.82
CA THR A 190 20.43 8.58 -29.59
C THR A 190 21.52 8.61 -28.52
N GLU A 191 22.54 9.45 -28.67
CA GLU A 191 23.59 9.59 -27.66
C GLU A 191 22.97 10.07 -26.32
N PRO A 192 23.12 9.33 -25.22
CA PRO A 192 22.28 9.49 -24.05
C PRO A 192 22.61 10.76 -23.23
N VAL A 193 21.59 11.54 -22.90
CA VAL A 193 21.54 12.40 -21.70
C VAL A 193 20.57 11.73 -20.74
N VAL A 194 20.98 10.63 -20.10
CA VAL A 194 20.22 10.05 -18.99
C VAL A 194 21.18 9.79 -17.86
N SER A 195 21.00 10.56 -16.79
CA SER A 195 21.64 10.31 -15.51
C SER A 195 21.00 9.05 -14.91
N PRO A 196 21.79 8.06 -14.44
CA PRO A 196 21.23 7.00 -13.64
C PRO A 196 20.69 7.60 -12.35
N VAL A 197 19.41 7.39 -12.06
CA VAL A 197 18.88 7.61 -10.72
C VAL A 197 19.52 6.56 -9.82
N ALA A 198 20.57 6.97 -9.13
CA ALA A 198 21.11 6.27 -7.98
C ALA A 198 21.30 7.28 -6.85
N ALA A 199 20.67 7.01 -5.71
CA ALA A 199 21.20 7.38 -4.43
C ALA A 199 21.19 6.11 -3.56
N PRO A 200 22.34 5.70 -2.99
CA PRO A 200 22.33 4.78 -1.87
C PRO A 200 21.60 5.48 -0.71
N GLY A 201 20.51 4.88 -0.24
CA GLY A 201 19.93 5.26 1.04
C GLY A 201 20.94 5.00 2.18
N PRO A 202 20.68 5.52 3.40
CA PRO A 202 21.46 5.14 4.57
C PRO A 202 21.55 3.61 4.67
N GLU A 203 22.72 3.12 5.09
CA GLU A 203 22.98 1.69 5.23
C GLU A 203 21.94 1.08 6.18
N ILE A 204 21.30 -0.01 5.76
CA ILE A 204 20.31 -0.70 6.58
C ILE A 204 21.04 -1.31 7.78
N GLU A 205 20.66 -0.90 8.98
CA GLU A 205 21.17 -1.48 10.23
C GLU A 205 20.52 -2.85 10.47
N ALA A 206 20.90 -3.85 9.66
CA ALA A 206 20.25 -5.15 9.63
C ALA A 206 20.24 -5.90 10.98
N LYS A 207 21.15 -5.56 11.89
CA LYS A 207 21.19 -6.10 13.27
C LYS A 207 20.10 -5.54 14.16
N ASP A 208 19.53 -4.39 13.81
CA ASP A 208 18.45 -3.72 14.54
C ASP A 208 17.08 -3.95 13.90
N VAL A 209 17.04 -4.44 12.65
CA VAL A 209 15.78 -4.81 11.97
C VAL A 209 15.40 -6.25 12.29
N GLN A 210 14.14 -6.51 12.63
CA GLN A 210 13.63 -7.88 12.80
C GLN A 210 13.67 -8.65 11.48
N GLY A 211 14.07 -9.93 11.53
CA GLY A 211 14.35 -10.77 10.38
C GLY A 211 13.19 -10.89 9.39
N LEU A 212 11.96 -11.03 9.88
CA LEU A 212 10.74 -11.18 9.08
C LEU A 212 10.56 -10.08 8.03
N VAL A 213 11.00 -8.86 8.36
CA VAL A 213 10.89 -7.69 7.49
C VAL A 213 11.68 -7.91 6.20
N LEU A 214 12.97 -8.22 6.31
CA LEU A 214 13.87 -8.24 5.15
C LEU A 214 14.24 -9.66 4.66
N ARG A 215 14.21 -10.66 5.53
CA ARG A 215 14.56 -12.05 5.22
C ARG A 215 13.34 -12.88 4.85
N GLY A 216 13.50 -13.71 3.83
CA GLY A 216 12.58 -14.80 3.55
C GLY A 216 13.00 -16.07 4.30
N PHE A 217 12.10 -16.62 5.10
CA PHE A 217 12.29 -17.92 5.78
C PHE A 217 11.64 -19.06 4.97
N GLY A 218 11.88 -19.08 3.66
CA GLY A 218 11.25 -20.03 2.74
C GLY A 218 11.65 -21.49 2.96
N HIS A 219 12.55 -21.80 3.90
CA HIS A 219 12.90 -23.16 4.33
C HIS A 219 12.18 -23.58 5.63
N HIS A 220 11.42 -22.70 6.29
CA HIS A 220 10.61 -23.05 7.46
C HIS A 220 9.27 -23.70 7.03
N GLY A 221 9.07 -24.96 7.38
CA GLY A 221 7.90 -25.77 7.03
C GLY A 221 6.63 -25.42 7.79
N VAL A 222 6.79 -24.90 9.00
CA VAL A 222 5.71 -24.65 9.95
C VAL A 222 5.84 -23.30 10.64
N SER A 223 4.74 -22.78 11.15
CA SER A 223 4.66 -21.57 11.95
C SER A 223 3.63 -21.70 13.08
N ALA A 224 3.88 -20.98 14.16
CA ALA A 224 2.91 -20.74 15.22
C ALA A 224 2.92 -19.25 15.57
N HIS A 225 1.73 -18.66 15.59
CA HIS A 225 1.53 -17.26 15.94
C HIS A 225 0.81 -17.21 17.28
N LEU A 226 1.52 -16.83 18.33
CA LEU A 226 1.00 -16.76 19.70
C LEU A 226 0.57 -15.32 19.97
N PHE A 227 -0.72 -15.12 20.22
CA PHE A 227 -1.30 -13.83 20.56
C PHE A 227 -1.43 -13.71 22.06
N LEU A 228 -1.00 -12.57 22.60
CA LEU A 228 -0.94 -12.32 24.04
C LEU A 228 -1.68 -11.04 24.39
N ARG A 229 -2.18 -11.00 25.62
CA ARG A 229 -2.71 -9.80 26.27
C ARG A 229 -1.85 -9.40 27.45
N VAL A 230 -1.64 -8.10 27.63
CA VAL A 230 -0.91 -7.55 28.77
C VAL A 230 -1.84 -7.45 29.97
N THR A 231 -1.45 -8.09 31.08
CA THR A 231 -2.13 -8.02 32.38
C THR A 231 -1.45 -7.06 33.35
N SER A 232 -0.13 -6.91 33.24
CA SER A 232 0.68 -5.97 34.02
C SER A 232 1.75 -5.36 33.11
N GLY A 233 1.72 -4.04 32.92
CA GLY A 233 2.66 -3.34 32.04
C GLY A 233 4.11 -3.44 32.54
N GLU A 234 4.32 -3.33 33.85
CA GLU A 234 5.67 -3.43 34.45
C GLU A 234 6.27 -4.82 34.24
N ASP A 235 5.49 -5.87 34.55
CA ASP A 235 5.96 -7.25 34.43
C ASP A 235 6.14 -7.65 32.96
N ALA A 236 5.24 -7.19 32.07
CA ALA A 236 5.38 -7.39 30.63
C ALA A 236 6.64 -6.72 30.06
N ARG A 237 7.03 -5.54 30.55
CA ARG A 237 8.31 -4.91 30.16
C ARG A 237 9.53 -5.69 30.67
N ARG A 238 9.44 -6.25 31.89
CA ARG A 238 10.47 -7.15 32.42
C ARG A 238 10.57 -8.42 31.56
N TRP A 239 9.45 -9.00 31.16
CA TRP A 239 9.40 -10.10 30.21
C TRP A 239 9.97 -9.72 28.83
N LEU A 240 9.73 -8.51 28.33
CA LEU A 240 10.35 -8.06 27.07
C LEU A 240 11.89 -8.16 27.14
N SER A 241 12.49 -7.84 28.29
CA SER A 241 13.95 -7.97 28.46
C SER A 241 14.47 -9.40 28.32
N THR A 242 13.63 -10.42 28.57
CA THR A 242 14.01 -11.84 28.46
C THR A 242 13.81 -12.39 27.05
N VAL A 243 12.76 -11.95 26.35
CA VAL A 243 12.43 -12.46 25.00
C VAL A 243 13.17 -11.73 23.87
N VAL A 244 13.50 -10.44 24.03
CA VAL A 244 14.18 -9.63 23.00
C VAL A 244 15.51 -10.22 22.51
N PRO A 245 16.38 -10.78 23.38
CA PRO A 245 17.59 -11.48 22.93
C PRO A 245 17.35 -12.67 22.01
N GLU A 246 16.15 -13.26 22.01
CA GLU A 246 15.77 -14.39 21.15
C GLU A 246 15.17 -13.96 19.80
N VAL A 247 14.82 -12.68 19.64
CA VAL A 247 14.24 -12.15 18.40
C VAL A 247 15.28 -12.22 17.28
N THR A 248 14.89 -12.85 16.18
CA THR A 248 15.75 -13.06 15.02
C THR A 248 15.90 -11.77 14.23
N THR A 249 17.13 -11.41 13.87
CA THR A 249 17.44 -10.17 13.16
C THR A 249 17.56 -10.38 11.65
N ALA A 250 17.57 -9.27 10.90
CA ALA A 250 17.83 -9.25 9.47
C ALA A 250 19.32 -9.38 9.13
N ALA A 251 20.22 -9.46 10.11
CA ALA A 251 21.65 -9.61 9.85
C ALA A 251 21.95 -10.88 9.04
N GLU A 252 22.94 -10.79 8.15
CA GLU A 252 23.45 -11.97 7.47
C GLU A 252 24.07 -12.93 8.49
N ILE A 253 23.68 -14.20 8.39
CA ILE A 253 24.28 -15.30 9.15
C ILE A 253 24.71 -16.39 8.16
N PRO A 254 25.87 -17.04 8.40
CA PRO A 254 26.42 -18.03 7.46
C PRO A 254 25.49 -19.22 7.22
N ASP A 255 24.86 -19.71 8.29
CA ASP A 255 23.96 -20.86 8.25
C ASP A 255 22.49 -20.42 8.26
N ARG A 256 21.64 -21.16 7.54
CA ARG A 256 20.20 -20.95 7.61
C ARG A 256 19.71 -21.40 8.99
N PRO A 257 19.04 -20.52 9.76
CA PRO A 257 18.56 -20.89 11.08
C PRO A 257 17.43 -21.92 10.90
N ASP A 258 17.34 -22.89 11.81
CA ASP A 258 16.28 -23.90 11.83
C ASP A 258 14.94 -23.34 12.35
N ARG A 259 15.00 -22.20 13.05
CA ARG A 259 13.87 -21.47 13.60
C ARG A 259 14.09 -19.96 13.63
N ALA A 260 13.00 -19.20 13.71
CA ALA A 260 13.04 -17.76 13.89
C ALA A 260 11.86 -17.26 14.74
N LEU A 261 12.11 -16.21 15.53
CA LEU A 261 11.14 -15.52 16.39
C LEU A 261 11.09 -14.04 16.01
N HIS A 262 9.89 -13.52 15.90
CA HIS A 262 9.63 -12.10 15.72
C HIS A 262 8.51 -11.66 16.65
N LEU A 263 8.48 -10.36 16.96
CA LEU A 263 7.57 -9.79 17.94
C LEU A 263 6.92 -8.53 17.36
N GLY A 264 5.58 -8.51 17.39
CA GLY A 264 4.77 -7.34 17.04
C GLY A 264 3.96 -6.83 18.24
N LEU A 265 3.74 -5.52 18.29
CA LEU A 265 2.97 -4.82 19.31
C LEU A 265 1.79 -4.09 18.64
N SER A 266 0.57 -4.29 19.12
CA SER A 266 -0.58 -3.51 18.65
C SER A 266 -0.56 -2.12 19.31
N HIS A 267 -1.40 -1.21 18.83
CA HIS A 267 -1.56 0.10 19.47
C HIS A 267 -2.03 -0.03 20.93
N SER A 268 -2.98 -0.92 21.23
CA SER A 268 -3.41 -1.18 22.60
C SER A 268 -2.29 -1.80 23.44
N GLY A 269 -1.45 -2.65 22.84
CA GLY A 269 -0.28 -3.22 23.51
C GLY A 269 0.74 -2.17 23.90
N LEU A 270 1.06 -1.22 23.01
CA LEU A 270 1.94 -0.10 23.34
C LEU A 270 1.38 0.74 24.50
N ALA A 271 0.07 1.00 24.50
CA ALA A 271 -0.59 1.72 25.59
C ALA A 271 -0.47 0.97 26.93
N ARG A 272 -0.74 -0.35 26.95
CA ARG A 272 -0.63 -1.18 28.16
C ARG A 272 0.80 -1.37 28.65
N LEU A 273 1.79 -1.24 27.75
CA LEU A 273 3.21 -1.20 28.10
C LEU A 273 3.65 0.17 28.64
N GLY A 274 2.76 1.16 28.74
CA GLY A 274 3.03 2.46 29.36
C GLY A 274 3.64 3.50 28.41
N VAL A 275 3.50 3.33 27.10
CA VAL A 275 3.87 4.38 26.14
C VAL A 275 2.97 5.60 26.33
N ALA A 276 3.56 6.79 26.40
CA ALA A 276 2.81 8.03 26.63
C ALA A 276 1.82 8.35 25.51
N ASP A 277 0.66 8.90 25.87
CA ASP A 277 -0.42 9.28 24.94
C ASP A 277 0.05 10.21 23.82
N SER A 278 1.00 11.12 24.08
CA SER A 278 1.57 12.00 23.06
C SER A 278 2.26 11.22 21.93
N SER A 279 2.89 10.08 22.25
CA SER A 279 3.53 9.20 21.27
C SER A 279 2.49 8.31 20.57
N LEU A 280 1.49 7.81 21.31
CA LEU A 280 0.40 6.99 20.76
C LEU A 280 -0.46 7.77 19.75
N ASN A 281 -0.79 9.03 20.07
CA ASN A 281 -1.60 9.90 19.22
C ASN A 281 -0.91 10.31 17.92
N ALA A 282 0.42 10.14 17.81
CA ALA A 282 1.16 10.43 16.59
C ALA A 282 1.03 9.30 15.54
N PHE A 283 0.58 8.10 15.92
CA PHE A 283 0.43 6.99 14.99
C PHE A 283 -0.72 7.22 13.97
N PRO A 284 -0.62 6.59 12.78
CA PRO A 284 -1.66 6.67 11.77
C PRO A 284 -3.00 6.11 12.29
N GLU A 285 -4.10 6.62 11.77
CA GLU A 285 -5.47 6.26 12.20
C GLU A 285 -5.72 4.76 12.14
N GLU A 286 -5.24 4.13 11.07
CA GLU A 286 -5.32 2.71 10.80
C GLU A 286 -4.77 1.89 11.97
N PHE A 287 -3.58 2.25 12.45
CA PHE A 287 -2.93 1.58 13.57
C PHE A 287 -3.61 1.91 14.91
N ARG A 288 -4.08 3.15 15.11
CA ARG A 288 -4.74 3.58 16.35
C ARG A 288 -6.07 2.88 16.60
N GLU A 289 -6.86 2.72 15.54
CA GLU A 289 -8.18 2.09 15.62
C GLU A 289 -8.11 0.56 15.69
N GLY A 290 -7.11 -0.03 15.01
CA GLY A 290 -6.97 -1.47 14.89
C GLY A 290 -7.93 -2.07 13.86
N MET A 291 -7.59 -3.26 13.38
CA MET A 291 -8.24 -3.80 12.17
C MET A 291 -9.71 -4.16 12.39
N TYR A 292 -10.10 -4.60 13.61
CA TYR A 292 -11.49 -4.93 13.93
C TYR A 292 -12.43 -3.74 13.69
N ALA A 293 -12.04 -2.55 14.14
CA ALA A 293 -12.83 -1.33 13.96
C ALA A 293 -12.87 -0.87 12.49
N ARG A 294 -11.85 -1.25 11.70
CA ARG A 294 -11.68 -0.84 10.30
C ARG A 294 -12.23 -1.82 9.29
N GLU A 295 -12.80 -2.95 9.71
CA GLU A 295 -13.30 -3.95 8.76
C GLU A 295 -14.38 -3.40 7.82
N ASP A 296 -15.22 -2.47 8.27
CA ASP A 296 -16.19 -1.80 7.40
C ASP A 296 -15.53 -0.88 6.36
N VAL A 297 -14.32 -0.37 6.63
CA VAL A 297 -13.52 0.39 5.65
C VAL A 297 -12.85 -0.57 4.66
N LEU A 298 -12.32 -1.68 5.15
CA LEU A 298 -11.62 -2.68 4.32
C LEU A 298 -12.56 -3.51 3.44
N SER A 299 -13.81 -3.69 3.89
CA SER A 299 -14.84 -4.50 3.23
C SER A 299 -16.21 -3.79 3.23
N PRO A 300 -16.33 -2.62 2.57
CA PRO A 300 -17.50 -1.74 2.69
C PRO A 300 -18.79 -2.42 2.22
N GLY A 301 -19.79 -2.45 3.11
CA GLY A 301 -21.11 -3.03 2.83
C GLY A 301 -21.13 -4.55 2.67
N ARG A 302 -20.06 -5.25 3.11
CA ARG A 302 -19.90 -6.71 2.96
C ARG A 302 -19.91 -7.45 4.30
N GLY A 303 -19.45 -6.82 5.40
CA GLY A 303 -19.46 -7.37 6.76
C GLY A 303 -18.92 -8.79 6.86
N THR A 304 -17.63 -8.98 7.13
CA THR A 304 -16.99 -10.33 7.15
C THR A 304 -17.25 -11.15 8.43
N GLY A 305 -18.24 -10.73 9.22
CA GLY A 305 -18.60 -11.38 10.48
C GLY A 305 -19.17 -12.81 10.30
N PRO A 306 -19.07 -13.66 11.34
CA PRO A 306 -18.39 -13.38 12.60
C PRO A 306 -16.87 -13.54 12.48
N TRP A 307 -16.14 -12.59 13.08
CA TRP A 307 -14.72 -12.75 13.37
C TRP A 307 -14.52 -13.75 14.50
N GLN A 308 -13.37 -14.40 14.52
CA GLN A 308 -13.02 -15.46 15.46
C GLN A 308 -12.02 -14.95 16.49
N ALA A 309 -12.10 -15.49 17.71
CA ALA A 309 -11.09 -15.25 18.73
C ALA A 309 -9.66 -15.57 18.21
N PRO A 310 -8.65 -14.78 18.59
CA PRO A 310 -8.70 -13.68 19.55
C PRO A 310 -9.09 -12.32 18.95
N PHE A 311 -9.57 -12.26 17.71
CA PHE A 311 -9.86 -11.00 17.00
C PHE A 311 -11.33 -10.60 17.07
N ASP A 312 -12.16 -11.27 17.85
CA ASP A 312 -13.60 -11.06 17.92
C ASP A 312 -14.05 -9.78 18.66
N GLY A 313 -13.10 -8.87 18.95
CA GLY A 313 -13.38 -7.54 19.48
C GLY A 313 -12.18 -6.58 19.39
N PRO A 314 -12.40 -5.28 19.61
CA PRO A 314 -11.34 -4.27 19.57
C PRO A 314 -10.36 -4.44 20.73
N GLY A 315 -9.06 -4.25 20.47
CA GLY A 315 -8.01 -4.32 21.50
C GLY A 315 -7.91 -5.68 22.19
N ALA A 316 -8.31 -6.75 21.50
CA ALA A 316 -8.32 -8.11 22.04
C ALA A 316 -6.93 -8.77 22.04
N VAL A 317 -5.98 -8.20 21.27
CA VAL A 317 -4.58 -8.65 21.21
C VAL A 317 -3.65 -7.46 21.42
N ASP A 318 -2.66 -7.63 22.29
CA ASP A 318 -1.66 -6.61 22.63
C ASP A 318 -0.28 -6.91 22.01
N VAL A 319 0.10 -8.20 21.99
CA VAL A 319 1.39 -8.66 21.48
C VAL A 319 1.19 -9.90 20.60
N VAL A 320 1.95 -10.01 19.52
CA VAL A 320 2.07 -11.24 18.72
C VAL A 320 3.51 -11.73 18.71
N LEU A 321 3.71 -13.00 19.01
CA LEU A 321 4.95 -13.72 18.74
C LEU A 321 4.77 -14.57 17.48
N LEU A 322 5.63 -14.36 16.49
CA LEU A 322 5.63 -15.07 15.22
C LEU A 322 6.80 -16.04 15.18
N LEU A 323 6.51 -17.32 15.43
CA LEU A 323 7.48 -18.39 15.42
C LEU A 323 7.38 -19.13 14.09
N SER A 324 8.54 -19.47 13.53
CA SER A 324 8.62 -20.35 12.36
C SER A 324 9.80 -21.30 12.52
N ALA A 325 9.67 -22.52 12.01
CA ALA A 325 10.74 -23.52 12.05
C ALA A 325 10.68 -24.48 10.86
N THR A 326 11.74 -25.26 10.67
CA THR A 326 11.80 -26.31 9.63
C THR A 326 10.66 -27.31 9.76
N ASP A 327 10.31 -27.70 10.98
CA ASP A 327 9.31 -28.72 11.31
C ASP A 327 8.73 -28.52 12.72
N SER A 328 7.68 -29.27 13.04
CA SER A 328 7.00 -29.21 14.34
C SER A 328 7.86 -29.70 15.51
N THR A 329 8.79 -30.62 15.27
CA THR A 329 9.68 -31.14 16.32
C THR A 329 10.64 -30.08 16.85
N THR A 330 10.99 -29.10 16.00
CA THR A 330 11.76 -27.91 16.36
C THR A 330 10.86 -26.81 16.94
N LEU A 331 9.66 -26.62 16.39
CA LEU A 331 8.74 -25.54 16.76
C LEU A 331 8.08 -25.74 18.14
N ASP A 332 7.48 -26.91 18.37
CA ASP A 332 6.58 -27.14 19.49
C ASP A 332 7.26 -27.01 20.87
N PRO A 333 8.46 -27.57 21.11
CA PRO A 333 9.14 -27.40 22.41
C PRO A 333 9.46 -25.94 22.71
N TRP A 334 9.77 -25.15 21.67
CA TRP A 334 10.10 -23.73 21.83
C TRP A 334 8.86 -22.89 22.12
N LEU A 335 7.75 -23.17 21.43
CA LEU A 335 6.45 -22.56 21.71
C LEU A 335 5.98 -22.87 23.14
N ASP A 336 6.11 -24.12 23.58
CA ASP A 336 5.68 -24.54 24.92
C ASP A 336 6.50 -23.86 26.01
N ARG A 337 7.81 -23.68 25.81
CA ARG A 337 8.64 -22.88 26.74
C ARG A 337 8.18 -21.42 26.78
N LEU A 338 7.97 -20.79 25.62
CA LEU A 338 7.54 -19.39 25.56
C LEU A 338 6.17 -19.16 26.21
N ARG A 339 5.31 -20.18 26.27
CA ARG A 339 4.02 -20.13 26.98
C ARG A 339 4.12 -20.19 28.49
N GLN A 340 5.16 -20.84 29.00
CA GLN A 340 5.40 -20.98 30.44
C GLN A 340 6.03 -19.71 31.02
N ASP A 341 6.78 -18.98 30.20
CA ASP A 341 7.51 -17.77 30.59
C ASP A 341 6.79 -16.51 30.12
N LEU A 342 5.58 -16.21 30.64
CA LEU A 342 4.75 -15.04 30.25
C LEU A 342 4.45 -14.11 31.44
N ASP A 343 5.48 -13.57 32.11
CA ASP A 343 5.28 -12.62 33.22
C ASP A 343 4.57 -11.34 32.75
N GLY A 344 3.50 -10.93 33.44
CA GLY A 344 2.66 -9.79 33.05
C GLY A 344 1.82 -9.98 31.77
N LEU A 345 1.75 -11.19 31.23
CA LEU A 345 1.05 -11.52 29.98
C LEU A 345 0.20 -12.78 30.14
N VAL A 346 -0.84 -12.90 29.30
CA VAL A 346 -1.62 -14.14 29.18
C VAL A 346 -1.88 -14.49 27.71
N PRO A 347 -1.91 -15.78 27.33
CA PRO A 347 -2.33 -16.19 26.00
C PRO A 347 -3.76 -15.72 25.70
N ALA A 348 -3.93 -15.03 24.57
CA ALA A 348 -5.23 -14.65 24.01
C ALA A 348 -5.69 -15.66 22.94
N GLY A 349 -4.75 -16.22 22.17
CA GLY A 349 -5.04 -17.21 21.15
C GLY A 349 -3.78 -17.69 20.43
N GLU A 350 -3.95 -18.66 19.55
CA GLU A 350 -2.90 -19.20 18.71
C GLU A 350 -3.44 -19.43 17.30
N GLN A 351 -2.60 -19.20 16.29
CA GLN A 351 -2.83 -19.69 14.94
C GLN A 351 -1.63 -20.51 14.48
N ARG A 352 -1.88 -21.63 13.80
CA ARG A 352 -0.84 -22.50 13.25
C ARG A 352 -0.90 -22.51 11.74
N GLY A 353 0.26 -22.42 11.11
CA GLY A 353 0.41 -22.51 9.66
C GLY A 353 1.40 -23.59 9.27
N ALA A 354 1.18 -24.21 8.13
CA ALA A 354 2.07 -25.21 7.55
C ALA A 354 2.11 -25.05 6.03
N ARG A 355 3.28 -25.32 5.44
CA ARG A 355 3.39 -25.40 3.98
C ARG A 355 2.62 -26.61 3.46
N LEU A 356 1.86 -26.37 2.40
CA LEU A 356 1.13 -27.42 1.70
C LEU A 356 2.08 -28.17 0.75
N PRO A 357 1.71 -29.38 0.30
CA PRO A 357 2.42 -30.08 -0.78
C PRO A 357 2.59 -29.18 -2.00
N ASP A 358 3.68 -29.37 -2.75
CA ASP A 358 3.97 -28.64 -4.00
C ASP A 358 4.08 -27.10 -3.88
N PHE A 359 4.20 -26.57 -2.65
CA PHE A 359 4.39 -25.14 -2.37
C PHE A 359 3.24 -24.25 -2.88
N VAL A 360 2.01 -24.76 -2.85
CA VAL A 360 0.79 -24.02 -3.25
C VAL A 360 0.02 -23.45 -2.06
N GLU A 361 -0.91 -22.53 -2.33
CA GLU A 361 -2.01 -22.19 -1.42
C GLU A 361 -3.25 -23.08 -1.64
N HIS A 362 -4.33 -22.90 -0.86
CA HIS A 362 -5.46 -23.85 -0.86
C HIS A 362 -6.30 -23.89 -2.13
N PHE A 363 -6.34 -22.81 -2.92
CA PHE A 363 -6.91 -22.86 -4.28
C PHE A 363 -6.01 -23.59 -5.28
N GLY A 364 -4.79 -23.95 -4.88
CA GLY A 364 -3.82 -24.77 -5.60
C GLY A 364 -2.89 -23.99 -6.53
N PHE A 365 -2.60 -22.72 -6.22
CA PHE A 365 -1.65 -21.88 -6.95
C PHE A 365 -0.33 -21.72 -6.19
N ALA A 366 0.79 -21.71 -6.91
CA ALA A 366 2.08 -21.33 -6.36
C ALA A 366 2.03 -19.87 -5.85
N ASP A 367 2.39 -19.65 -4.59
CA ASP A 367 2.40 -18.32 -3.95
C ASP A 367 3.84 -17.89 -3.58
N GLY A 368 4.01 -16.63 -3.18
CA GLY A 368 5.29 -16.05 -2.76
C GLY A 368 6.23 -15.67 -3.91
N LEU A 369 5.79 -15.78 -5.17
CA LEU A 369 6.63 -15.61 -6.37
C LEU A 369 7.06 -14.17 -6.66
N SER A 370 6.17 -13.20 -6.46
CA SER A 370 6.42 -11.79 -6.76
C SER A 370 6.52 -10.98 -5.47
N GLN A 371 7.75 -10.87 -4.99
CA GLN A 371 8.14 -10.02 -3.87
C GLN A 371 9.06 -8.91 -4.38
N PRO A 372 8.89 -7.67 -3.91
CA PRO A 372 9.85 -6.62 -4.21
C PRO A 372 11.22 -6.94 -3.60
N ARG A 373 12.28 -6.50 -4.28
CA ARG A 373 13.64 -6.48 -3.74
C ARG A 373 13.86 -5.19 -2.97
N VAL A 374 14.57 -5.27 -1.86
CA VAL A 374 14.86 -4.09 -1.02
C VAL A 374 16.23 -3.54 -1.38
N ALA A 375 16.30 -2.26 -1.76
CA ALA A 375 17.54 -1.58 -2.08
C ALA A 375 18.49 -1.60 -0.87
N GLY A 376 19.75 -1.99 -1.09
CA GLY A 376 20.73 -2.09 0.00
C GLY A 376 20.62 -3.36 0.85
N TYR A 377 19.77 -4.34 0.48
CA TYR A 377 19.62 -5.59 1.20
C TYR A 377 19.52 -6.82 0.29
N GLY A 378 20.22 -7.90 0.67
CA GLY A 378 20.18 -9.18 -0.03
C GLY A 378 20.97 -9.22 -1.34
N LYS A 379 20.93 -10.38 -2.01
CA LYS A 379 21.68 -10.63 -3.25
C LYS A 379 20.96 -10.11 -4.50
N ASP A 380 21.71 -9.98 -5.58
CA ASP A 380 21.15 -9.71 -6.91
C ASP A 380 20.22 -10.83 -7.39
N GLY A 381 19.14 -10.43 -8.04
CA GLY A 381 18.05 -11.31 -8.45
C GLY A 381 16.97 -10.58 -9.26
N HIS A 382 15.98 -11.35 -9.71
CA HIS A 382 14.86 -10.85 -10.48
C HIS A 382 13.80 -10.21 -9.58
N GLY A 383 13.19 -9.11 -10.02
CA GLY A 383 12.16 -8.38 -9.27
C GLY A 383 12.45 -6.88 -9.22
N GLU A 384 11.41 -6.10 -8.99
CA GLU A 384 11.52 -4.65 -8.87
C GLU A 384 12.23 -4.28 -7.57
N VAL A 385 13.23 -3.40 -7.66
CA VAL A 385 13.99 -2.92 -6.51
C VAL A 385 13.31 -1.66 -5.98
N LEU A 386 12.96 -1.65 -4.69
CA LEU A 386 12.36 -0.51 -4.00
C LEU A 386 13.27 0.00 -2.88
N PRO A 387 13.24 1.31 -2.58
CA PRO A 387 13.90 1.86 -1.40
C PRO A 387 13.44 1.17 -0.12
N ALA A 388 14.35 1.02 0.84
CA ALA A 388 14.06 0.31 2.09
C ALA A 388 12.94 0.97 2.91
N GLY A 389 12.71 2.28 2.77
CA GLY A 389 11.62 2.99 3.43
C GLY A 389 10.21 2.50 3.06
N GLU A 390 10.04 1.78 1.95
CA GLU A 390 8.74 1.14 1.67
C GLU A 390 8.39 0.02 2.68
N PHE A 391 9.37 -0.47 3.44
CA PHE A 391 9.20 -1.58 4.37
C PHE A 391 9.80 -1.34 5.76
N VAL A 392 10.78 -0.44 5.87
CA VAL A 392 11.54 -0.15 7.10
C VAL A 392 11.39 1.32 7.47
N LEU A 393 10.74 1.57 8.59
CA LEU A 393 10.49 2.90 9.15
C LEU A 393 11.80 3.62 9.50
N GLY A 394 11.86 4.92 9.26
CA GLY A 394 13.04 5.76 9.45
C GLY A 394 13.99 5.80 8.24
N LEU A 395 13.73 5.02 7.18
CA LEU A 395 14.52 5.04 5.94
C LEU A 395 13.77 5.76 4.80
N PRO A 396 14.49 6.21 3.75
CA PRO A 396 13.87 6.84 2.58
C PRO A 396 12.99 5.88 1.78
N ASP A 397 11.79 6.32 1.43
CA ASP A 397 10.81 5.61 0.59
C ASP A 397 10.95 5.98 -0.91
N VAL A 398 10.04 5.51 -1.78
CA VAL A 398 10.09 5.73 -3.24
C VAL A 398 9.89 7.17 -3.65
N ASP A 399 9.23 7.97 -2.83
CA ASP A 399 9.17 9.40 -3.05
C ASP A 399 10.49 10.06 -2.61
N GLY A 400 11.24 9.42 -1.72
CA GLY A 400 12.44 9.90 -1.04
C GLY A 400 12.16 10.39 0.39
N ASP A 401 10.92 10.24 0.88
CA ASP A 401 10.49 10.73 2.20
C ASP A 401 10.96 9.75 3.26
N THR A 402 11.16 10.20 4.49
CA THR A 402 11.40 9.28 5.59
C THR A 402 10.12 8.53 5.92
N ALA A 403 10.14 7.21 5.79
CA ALA A 403 9.02 6.35 6.21
C ALA A 403 8.74 6.54 7.70
N GLY A 404 7.47 6.73 8.07
CA GLY A 404 7.10 7.06 9.44
C GLY A 404 7.54 8.46 9.89
N ARG A 405 7.76 9.41 8.97
CA ARG A 405 8.01 10.81 9.32
C ARG A 405 6.93 11.33 10.28
N GLY A 406 7.35 11.89 11.41
CA GLY A 406 6.46 12.38 12.47
C GLY A 406 6.10 11.35 13.54
N LEU A 407 6.44 10.07 13.33
CA LEU A 407 6.28 9.03 14.34
C LEU A 407 7.38 9.12 15.41
N PRO A 408 7.12 8.64 16.64
CA PRO A 408 8.12 8.61 17.72
C PRO A 408 9.28 7.68 17.35
N SER A 409 10.40 8.24 16.88
CA SER A 409 11.54 7.49 16.35
C SER A 409 12.15 6.51 17.35
N GLY A 410 12.10 6.80 18.65
CA GLY A 410 12.52 5.89 19.72
C GLY A 410 11.70 4.59 19.79
N LEU A 411 10.52 4.55 19.17
CA LEU A 411 9.66 3.35 19.06
C LEU A 411 9.66 2.75 17.65
N THR A 412 9.78 3.58 16.61
CA THR A 412 9.49 3.15 15.25
C THR A 412 10.70 2.96 14.36
N ARG A 413 11.86 3.56 14.69
CA ARG A 413 13.07 3.44 13.87
C ARG A 413 13.44 1.98 13.63
N ASN A 414 13.81 1.66 12.38
CA ASN A 414 14.17 0.31 11.92
C ASN A 414 13.05 -0.73 12.10
N GLY A 415 11.83 -0.29 12.44
CA GLY A 415 10.66 -1.13 12.54
C GLY A 415 9.90 -1.23 11.23
N SER A 416 8.77 -1.95 11.27
CA SER A 416 7.84 -2.10 10.15
C SER A 416 6.42 -2.27 10.69
N PHE A 417 5.41 -1.83 9.96
CA PHE A 417 4.05 -2.24 10.26
C PHE A 417 3.80 -3.64 9.68
N LEU A 418 3.19 -4.50 10.49
CA LEU A 418 2.70 -5.80 10.08
C LEU A 418 1.18 -5.76 9.99
N VAL A 419 0.68 -6.14 8.82
CA VAL A 419 -0.72 -6.47 8.60
C VAL A 419 -0.88 -7.97 8.79
N TYR A 420 -1.77 -8.36 9.70
CA TYR A 420 -2.13 -9.75 9.94
C TYR A 420 -3.59 -10.00 9.59
N ARG A 421 -3.89 -10.98 8.73
CA ARG A 421 -5.27 -11.44 8.47
C ARG A 421 -5.36 -12.97 8.49
N LYS A 422 -6.37 -13.52 9.16
CA LYS A 422 -6.83 -14.89 8.98
C LYS A 422 -7.86 -14.89 7.85
N LEU A 423 -7.50 -15.45 6.70
CA LEU A 423 -8.34 -15.50 5.50
C LEU A 423 -8.79 -16.94 5.28
N GLU A 424 -10.05 -17.24 5.58
CA GLU A 424 -10.66 -18.55 5.30
C GLU A 424 -10.92 -18.69 3.80
N GLN A 425 -10.61 -19.86 3.23
CA GLN A 425 -10.72 -20.12 1.78
C GLN A 425 -11.70 -21.27 1.50
N ASP A 426 -12.71 -20.99 0.69
CA ASP A 426 -13.73 -21.95 0.27
C ASP A 426 -13.32 -22.66 -1.03
N VAL A 427 -12.44 -23.65 -0.88
CA VAL A 427 -11.89 -24.43 -2.01
C VAL A 427 -12.99 -25.13 -2.82
N PRO A 428 -14.01 -25.78 -2.20
CA PRO A 428 -15.11 -26.37 -2.95
C PRO A 428 -15.91 -25.33 -3.75
N ALA A 429 -16.21 -24.16 -3.19
CA ALA A 429 -16.88 -23.08 -3.93
C ALA A 429 -16.07 -22.63 -5.14
N PHE A 430 -14.76 -22.47 -4.98
CA PHE A 430 -13.88 -22.05 -6.07
C PHE A 430 -13.89 -23.08 -7.21
N ARG A 431 -13.78 -24.38 -6.90
CA ARG A 431 -13.86 -25.46 -7.89
C ARG A 431 -15.19 -25.46 -8.65
N GLN A 432 -16.30 -25.35 -7.92
CA GLN A 432 -17.65 -25.28 -8.53
C GLN A 432 -17.80 -24.06 -9.43
N LEU A 433 -17.28 -22.92 -9.00
CA LEU A 433 -17.33 -21.66 -9.74
C LEU A 433 -16.53 -21.74 -11.04
N THR A 434 -15.32 -22.32 -11.01
CA THR A 434 -14.49 -22.44 -12.21
C THR A 434 -15.07 -23.44 -13.20
N GLU A 435 -15.64 -24.55 -12.72
CA GLU A 435 -16.31 -25.55 -13.56
C GLU A 435 -17.57 -24.97 -14.22
N ALA A 436 -18.39 -24.23 -13.47
CA ALA A 436 -19.61 -23.62 -14.00
C ALA A 436 -19.33 -22.59 -15.13
N ALA A 437 -18.15 -21.98 -15.14
CA ALA A 437 -17.73 -21.00 -16.14
C ALA A 437 -16.84 -21.59 -17.25
N ALA A 438 -16.55 -22.90 -17.23
CA ALA A 438 -15.56 -23.54 -18.10
C ALA A 438 -15.92 -23.55 -19.61
N GLY A 439 -17.22 -23.60 -19.94
CA GLY A 439 -17.70 -23.89 -21.30
C GLY A 439 -17.06 -23.07 -22.45
N PRO A 440 -16.82 -21.76 -22.30
CA PRO A 440 -16.18 -20.94 -23.34
C PRO A 440 -14.67 -21.12 -23.50
N PHE A 441 -13.99 -21.88 -22.63
CA PHE A 441 -12.53 -21.92 -22.52
C PHE A 441 -11.96 -23.28 -22.95
N ALA A 442 -10.78 -23.26 -23.59
CA ALA A 442 -10.19 -24.46 -24.20
C ALA A 442 -9.69 -25.46 -23.16
N ASP A 443 -9.02 -24.98 -22.11
CA ASP A 443 -8.60 -25.79 -20.96
C ASP A 443 -9.65 -25.78 -19.83
N GLY A 444 -10.90 -25.40 -20.17
CA GLY A 444 -12.06 -25.45 -19.28
C GLY A 444 -11.86 -24.68 -17.97
N ALA A 445 -12.10 -25.36 -16.85
CA ALA A 445 -12.01 -24.77 -15.52
C ALA A 445 -10.61 -24.24 -15.17
N GLU A 446 -9.54 -24.79 -15.75
CA GLU A 446 -8.17 -24.34 -15.48
C GLU A 446 -7.91 -22.96 -16.09
N ASP A 447 -8.37 -22.71 -17.31
CA ASP A 447 -8.29 -21.39 -17.95
C ASP A 447 -9.09 -20.35 -17.17
N VAL A 448 -10.27 -20.72 -16.65
CA VAL A 448 -11.07 -19.84 -15.79
C VAL A 448 -10.30 -19.51 -14.51
N ALA A 449 -9.79 -20.53 -13.81
CA ALA A 449 -9.04 -20.37 -12.57
C ALA A 449 -7.80 -19.50 -12.78
N ALA A 450 -7.04 -19.78 -13.84
CA ALA A 450 -5.85 -19.02 -14.20
C ALA A 450 -6.19 -17.58 -14.59
N GLY A 451 -7.30 -17.35 -15.30
CA GLY A 451 -7.78 -16.03 -15.69
C GLY A 451 -8.20 -15.17 -14.49
N LEU A 452 -8.82 -15.78 -13.46
CA LEU A 452 -9.21 -15.11 -12.22
C LEU A 452 -7.98 -14.72 -11.38
N VAL A 453 -6.96 -15.57 -11.33
CA VAL A 453 -5.73 -15.29 -10.57
C VAL A 453 -4.75 -14.42 -11.36
N GLY A 454 -4.67 -14.61 -12.67
CA GLY A 454 -3.68 -14.03 -13.58
C GLY A 454 -2.39 -14.85 -13.71
N ARG A 455 -2.40 -16.09 -13.22
CA ARG A 455 -1.30 -17.07 -13.31
C ARG A 455 -1.86 -18.47 -13.46
N ARG A 456 -1.08 -19.36 -14.08
CA ARG A 456 -1.28 -20.81 -13.97
C ARG A 456 -0.91 -21.30 -12.57
N ARG A 457 -1.36 -22.50 -12.21
CA ARG A 457 -1.08 -23.13 -10.90
C ARG A 457 0.40 -23.26 -10.57
N ASP A 458 1.23 -23.51 -11.57
CA ASP A 458 2.70 -23.58 -11.46
C ASP A 458 3.38 -22.21 -11.23
N GLY A 459 2.60 -21.12 -11.26
CA GLY A 459 3.08 -19.76 -11.07
C GLY A 459 3.40 -19.01 -12.36
N ALA A 460 3.33 -19.65 -13.53
CA ALA A 460 3.58 -18.98 -14.81
C ALA A 460 2.57 -17.84 -15.01
N MET A 461 3.08 -16.65 -15.38
CA MET A 461 2.24 -15.48 -15.64
C MET A 461 1.41 -15.69 -16.91
N LEU A 462 0.14 -15.27 -16.88
CA LEU A 462 -0.66 -15.19 -18.10
C LEU A 462 -0.22 -14.00 -18.98
N SER A 463 -0.23 -14.21 -20.29
CA SER A 463 0.06 -13.19 -21.30
C SER A 463 -0.88 -13.35 -22.49
N PRO A 464 -1.86 -12.46 -22.70
CA PRO A 464 -2.19 -11.31 -21.84
C PRO A 464 -2.79 -11.74 -20.48
N CYS A 465 -2.56 -10.94 -19.44
CA CYS A 465 -3.17 -11.14 -18.12
C CYS A 465 -4.47 -10.32 -18.01
N PRO A 466 -5.62 -10.90 -17.63
CA PRO A 466 -6.88 -10.16 -17.54
C PRO A 466 -6.81 -8.95 -16.61
N ALA A 467 -7.44 -7.82 -16.97
CA ALA A 467 -7.38 -6.60 -16.15
C ALA A 467 -8.00 -6.76 -14.75
N GLY A 468 -8.98 -7.66 -14.60
CA GLY A 468 -9.61 -7.97 -13.31
C GLY A 468 -8.91 -9.09 -12.52
N ALA A 469 -7.82 -9.66 -13.05
CA ALA A 469 -7.12 -10.78 -12.41
C ALA A 469 -6.43 -10.34 -11.11
N HIS A 470 -6.42 -11.23 -10.12
CA HIS A 470 -5.92 -10.93 -8.77
C HIS A 470 -4.52 -10.32 -8.76
N VAL A 471 -3.56 -10.96 -9.41
CA VAL A 471 -2.16 -10.48 -9.42
C VAL A 471 -2.00 -9.14 -10.15
N ARG A 472 -2.90 -8.80 -11.08
CA ARG A 472 -2.89 -7.53 -11.81
C ARG A 472 -3.56 -6.42 -11.02
N ARG A 473 -4.59 -6.74 -10.22
CA ARG A 473 -5.20 -5.78 -9.28
C ARG A 473 -4.27 -5.49 -8.11
N ALA A 474 -3.69 -6.52 -7.50
CA ALA A 474 -2.78 -6.37 -6.36
C ALA A 474 -1.42 -5.73 -6.75
N ASN A 475 -0.99 -5.87 -8.01
CA ASN A 475 0.19 -5.20 -8.54
C ASN A 475 -0.04 -4.82 -10.03
N PRO A 476 -0.54 -3.62 -10.30
CA PRO A 476 -0.88 -3.16 -11.65
C PRO A 476 0.32 -2.93 -12.58
N ARG A 477 1.54 -2.90 -12.04
CA ARG A 477 2.77 -2.60 -12.78
C ARG A 477 2.66 -1.27 -13.54
N ASP A 478 2.76 -1.31 -14.86
CA ASP A 478 2.66 -0.21 -15.79
C ASP A 478 1.25 -0.03 -16.38
N SER A 479 0.26 -0.81 -15.92
CA SER A 479 -1.09 -0.79 -16.50
C SER A 479 -1.98 0.37 -16.06
N LEU A 480 -1.59 1.13 -15.03
CA LEU A 480 -2.31 2.32 -14.58
C LEU A 480 -1.68 3.62 -15.15
N PRO A 481 -2.50 4.67 -15.38
CA PRO A 481 -1.98 6.00 -15.69
C PRO A 481 -1.07 6.50 -14.55
N GLY A 482 0.07 7.09 -14.92
CA GLY A 482 1.10 7.51 -13.95
C GLY A 482 2.29 6.56 -13.84
N GLY A 483 2.31 5.45 -14.59
CA GLY A 483 3.47 4.59 -14.72
C GLY A 483 3.83 3.80 -13.44
N THR A 484 5.02 3.23 -13.41
CA THR A 484 5.42 2.29 -12.35
C THR A 484 5.58 2.92 -10.98
N LYS A 485 5.90 4.22 -10.85
CA LYS A 485 6.06 4.86 -9.54
C LYS A 485 4.78 4.81 -8.71
N LEU A 486 3.61 5.01 -9.33
CA LEU A 486 2.33 4.88 -8.63
C LEU A 486 2.25 3.48 -8.02
N THR A 487 2.45 2.45 -8.83
CA THR A 487 2.44 1.06 -8.36
C THR A 487 3.46 0.79 -7.25
N ARG A 488 4.68 1.28 -7.40
CA ARG A 488 5.79 1.05 -6.44
C ARG A 488 5.46 1.52 -5.03
N ARG A 489 4.75 2.64 -4.88
CA ARG A 489 4.33 3.22 -3.58
C ARG A 489 3.41 2.32 -2.76
N HIS A 490 2.78 1.34 -3.41
CA HIS A 490 1.74 0.50 -2.83
C HIS A 490 2.20 -0.96 -2.65
N LEU A 491 3.42 -1.30 -3.09
CA LEU A 491 3.94 -2.67 -2.97
C LEU A 491 4.25 -3.02 -1.52
N MET A 492 4.04 -4.29 -1.16
CA MET A 492 4.24 -4.81 0.20
C MET A 492 5.07 -6.10 0.17
N LEU A 493 5.75 -6.41 1.28
CA LEU A 493 6.44 -7.70 1.44
C LEU A 493 5.51 -8.71 2.11
N ARG A 494 5.11 -9.76 1.38
CA ARG A 494 4.21 -10.80 1.91
C ARG A 494 4.99 -11.95 2.56
N ARG A 495 4.54 -12.39 3.73
CA ARG A 495 5.11 -13.47 4.54
C ARG A 495 4.07 -14.48 5.00
N GLY A 496 2.94 -14.54 4.27
CA GLY A 496 1.83 -15.41 4.63
C GLY A 496 2.17 -16.90 4.53
N ILE A 497 1.35 -17.71 5.20
CA ILE A 497 1.46 -19.18 5.23
C ILE A 497 0.07 -19.82 5.31
N PRO A 498 -0.18 -20.93 4.61
CA PRO A 498 -1.47 -21.63 4.71
C PRO A 498 -1.72 -22.19 6.12
N TYR A 499 -2.99 -22.28 6.51
CA TYR A 499 -3.45 -22.99 7.70
C TYR A 499 -4.51 -24.03 7.32
N GLY A 500 -4.69 -25.05 8.17
CA GLY A 500 -5.67 -26.11 7.96
C GLY A 500 -5.22 -27.19 6.96
N PRO A 501 -5.94 -28.31 6.88
CA PRO A 501 -5.57 -29.45 6.05
C PRO A 501 -5.74 -29.15 4.55
N TYR A 502 -4.77 -29.61 3.75
CA TYR A 502 -4.84 -29.55 2.29
C TYR A 502 -6.00 -30.39 1.78
N LEU A 503 -6.77 -29.84 0.84
CA LEU A 503 -7.83 -30.57 0.12
C LEU A 503 -7.32 -30.95 -1.28
N PRO A 504 -6.96 -32.22 -1.55
CA PRO A 504 -6.43 -32.62 -2.85
C PRO A 504 -7.38 -32.31 -4.02
N PRO A 505 -6.87 -32.08 -5.24
CA PRO A 505 -7.69 -31.94 -6.43
C PRO A 505 -8.62 -33.15 -6.62
N GLY A 506 -9.90 -32.89 -6.92
CA GLY A 506 -10.91 -33.93 -7.12
C GLY A 506 -11.48 -34.58 -5.86
N ALA A 507 -10.96 -34.26 -4.66
CA ALA A 507 -11.55 -34.70 -3.41
C ALA A 507 -12.86 -33.95 -3.10
N ASP A 508 -13.80 -34.66 -2.46
CA ASP A 508 -15.04 -34.10 -1.92
C ASP A 508 -14.77 -33.13 -0.77
N ASP A 509 -15.72 -32.23 -0.50
CA ASP A 509 -15.66 -31.31 0.63
C ASP A 509 -15.65 -32.08 1.97
N ASP A 510 -14.58 -31.90 2.74
CA ASP A 510 -14.39 -32.51 4.06
C ASP A 510 -14.86 -31.61 5.22
N GLY A 511 -15.35 -30.40 4.92
CA GLY A 511 -15.84 -29.43 5.89
C GLY A 511 -14.78 -28.82 6.81
N ALA A 512 -13.48 -29.01 6.54
CA ALA A 512 -12.43 -28.50 7.42
C ALA A 512 -12.14 -27.00 7.20
N ASP A 513 -11.89 -26.27 8.30
CA ASP A 513 -11.42 -24.88 8.27
C ASP A 513 -9.99 -24.83 7.69
N ARG A 514 -9.82 -24.01 6.65
CA ARG A 514 -8.59 -23.88 5.89
C ARG A 514 -8.49 -22.50 5.28
N GLY A 515 -7.26 -22.06 5.05
CA GLY A 515 -7.03 -20.80 4.36
C GLY A 515 -5.62 -20.29 4.51
N LEU A 516 -5.47 -18.97 4.53
CA LEU A 516 -4.19 -18.28 4.56
C LEU A 516 -4.08 -17.41 5.82
N LEU A 517 -3.00 -17.58 6.57
CA LEU A 517 -2.54 -16.56 7.51
C LEU A 517 -1.76 -15.53 6.70
N PHE A 518 -2.43 -14.48 6.25
CA PHE A 518 -1.82 -13.43 5.46
C PHE A 518 -1.03 -12.49 6.35
N LEU A 519 0.25 -12.34 6.04
CA LEU A 519 1.16 -11.40 6.68
C LEU A 519 1.74 -10.48 5.60
N ALA A 520 1.69 -9.16 5.82
CA ALA A 520 2.35 -8.18 4.97
C ALA A 520 3.10 -7.13 5.78
N LEU A 521 4.31 -6.79 5.33
CA LEU A 521 5.18 -5.80 5.96
C LEU A 521 5.20 -4.55 5.09
N VAL A 522 4.94 -3.41 5.72
CA VAL A 522 4.73 -2.11 5.07
C VAL A 522 5.33 -0.97 5.91
N GLY A 523 5.81 0.08 5.24
CA GLY A 523 6.22 1.33 5.87
C GLY A 523 5.05 2.30 6.13
N ASP A 524 3.90 2.06 5.52
CA ASP A 524 2.71 2.91 5.59
C ASP A 524 1.43 2.08 5.37
N LEU A 525 0.62 1.92 6.41
CA LEU A 525 -0.61 1.10 6.36
C LEU A 525 -1.62 1.63 5.35
N GLY A 526 -1.90 2.94 5.41
CA GLY A 526 -2.88 3.62 4.57
C GLY A 526 -2.45 3.63 3.11
N ARG A 527 -1.19 4.00 2.83
CA ARG A 527 -0.67 4.05 1.46
C ARG A 527 -0.51 2.67 0.84
N GLN A 528 -0.16 1.63 1.60
CA GLN A 528 0.13 0.31 1.02
C GLN A 528 -1.04 -0.65 1.18
N PHE A 529 -1.29 -1.16 2.37
CA PHE A 529 -2.27 -2.24 2.55
C PHE A 529 -3.72 -1.78 2.37
N GLU A 530 -4.15 -0.73 3.10
CA GLU A 530 -5.56 -0.29 3.00
C GLU A 530 -5.86 0.19 1.59
N PHE A 531 -4.98 1.00 0.98
CA PHE A 531 -5.16 1.46 -0.39
C PHE A 531 -5.30 0.32 -1.41
N VAL A 532 -4.42 -0.69 -1.35
CA VAL A 532 -4.53 -1.84 -2.27
C VAL A 532 -5.83 -2.59 -2.03
N GLN A 533 -6.22 -2.76 -0.75
CA GLN A 533 -7.45 -3.45 -0.38
C GLN A 533 -8.72 -2.71 -0.84
N THR A 534 -8.80 -1.39 -0.67
CA THR A 534 -10.00 -0.60 -0.96
C THR A 534 -10.03 -0.10 -2.41
N GLU A 535 -8.94 0.48 -2.90
CA GLU A 535 -8.92 1.20 -4.17
C GLU A 535 -8.61 0.29 -5.36
N TRP A 536 -7.90 -0.82 -5.14
CA TRP A 536 -7.54 -1.73 -6.22
C TRP A 536 -8.28 -3.05 -6.19
N LEU A 537 -8.49 -3.64 -5.01
CA LEU A 537 -9.13 -4.94 -4.87
C LEU A 537 -10.65 -4.81 -4.71
N ALA A 538 -11.13 -3.81 -3.96
CA ALA A 538 -12.57 -3.58 -3.80
C ALA A 538 -13.19 -2.71 -4.90
N ASP A 539 -12.40 -1.92 -5.64
CA ASP A 539 -12.89 -1.11 -6.77
C ASP A 539 -12.18 -1.45 -8.10
N GLY A 540 -12.97 -1.77 -9.13
CA GLY A 540 -12.50 -2.08 -10.47
C GLY A 540 -12.39 -0.87 -11.39
N ASN A 541 -12.83 0.31 -10.95
CA ASN A 541 -12.97 1.49 -11.80
C ASN A 541 -11.64 1.94 -12.40
N VAL A 542 -10.56 1.94 -11.61
CA VAL A 542 -9.21 2.30 -12.08
C VAL A 542 -8.67 1.34 -13.15
N PHE A 543 -9.20 0.12 -13.22
CA PHE A 543 -8.87 -0.89 -14.23
C PHE A 543 -9.84 -0.88 -15.43
N GLY A 544 -10.75 0.10 -15.50
CA GLY A 544 -11.79 0.15 -16.54
C GLY A 544 -12.85 -0.95 -16.39
N ARG A 545 -13.02 -1.48 -15.17
CA ARG A 545 -13.96 -2.56 -14.86
C ARG A 545 -15.20 -2.11 -14.11
N GLY A 546 -15.34 -0.81 -13.83
CA GLY A 546 -16.47 -0.30 -13.05
C GLY A 546 -16.53 -0.97 -11.68
N ALA A 547 -17.70 -1.45 -11.27
CA ALA A 547 -17.92 -2.04 -9.95
C ALA A 547 -17.45 -3.51 -9.80
N GLU A 548 -16.50 -3.98 -10.61
CA GLU A 548 -15.92 -5.33 -10.43
C GLU A 548 -15.03 -5.37 -9.18
N GLU A 549 -15.17 -6.44 -8.39
CA GLU A 549 -14.42 -6.69 -7.15
C GLU A 549 -13.51 -7.91 -7.31
N ASP A 550 -12.39 -7.90 -6.60
CA ASP A 550 -11.50 -9.04 -6.49
C ASP A 550 -12.10 -10.07 -5.52
N ILE A 551 -12.19 -11.33 -5.98
CA ILE A 551 -12.85 -12.42 -5.24
C ILE A 551 -11.95 -13.11 -4.21
N PHE A 552 -10.67 -12.74 -4.12
CA PHE A 552 -9.67 -13.39 -3.27
C PHE A 552 -9.32 -12.59 -2.00
N THR A 553 -9.92 -11.42 -1.78
CA THR A 553 -9.41 -10.45 -0.78
C THR A 553 -10.46 -9.90 0.17
N THR A 554 -11.61 -10.59 0.29
CA THR A 554 -12.75 -10.28 1.18
C THR A 554 -13.67 -9.15 0.74
N ALA A 555 -13.31 -8.42 -0.31
CA ALA A 555 -14.19 -7.45 -0.96
C ALA A 555 -15.22 -8.10 -1.89
N GLY A 556 -14.88 -9.21 -2.54
CA GLY A 556 -15.76 -9.93 -3.47
C GLY A 556 -16.96 -10.59 -2.79
N GLY A 557 -18.12 -9.95 -2.90
CA GLY A 557 -19.39 -10.44 -2.36
C GLY A 557 -20.18 -11.36 -3.32
N PRO A 558 -21.33 -11.89 -2.87
CA PRO A 558 -22.26 -12.73 -3.66
C PRO A 558 -22.91 -12.04 -4.88
N ARG A 559 -22.44 -10.84 -5.24
CA ARG A 559 -22.87 -10.05 -6.40
C ARG A 559 -21.71 -9.69 -7.33
N ALA A 560 -20.48 -10.09 -7.02
CA ALA A 560 -19.35 -9.88 -7.90
C ALA A 560 -19.56 -10.64 -9.22
N ARG A 561 -19.38 -9.92 -10.33
CA ARG A 561 -19.39 -10.48 -11.69
C ARG A 561 -18.07 -10.10 -12.32
N ILE A 562 -17.21 -11.07 -12.61
CA ILE A 562 -15.90 -10.81 -13.20
C ILE A 562 -15.97 -11.07 -14.69
N LEU A 563 -15.52 -10.10 -15.49
CA LEU A 563 -15.27 -10.30 -16.91
C LEU A 563 -13.91 -10.98 -17.13
N LEU A 564 -13.95 -12.22 -17.58
CA LEU A 564 -12.78 -12.90 -18.15
C LEU A 564 -12.65 -12.55 -19.62
N GLU A 565 -11.50 -11.97 -19.97
CA GLU A 565 -11.14 -11.62 -21.33
C GLU A 565 -10.86 -12.88 -22.13
N GLY A 566 -11.43 -12.98 -23.33
CA GLY A 566 -11.37 -14.16 -24.18
C GLY A 566 -12.11 -13.92 -25.49
N SER A 567 -12.17 -14.93 -26.36
CA SER A 567 -12.92 -14.88 -27.61
C SER A 567 -13.80 -16.14 -27.73
N PRO A 568 -15.09 -16.07 -27.33
CA PRO A 568 -15.80 -14.90 -26.78
C PRO A 568 -15.41 -14.61 -25.32
N PRO A 569 -15.57 -13.37 -24.83
CA PRO A 569 -15.40 -13.06 -23.41
C PRO A 569 -16.52 -13.72 -22.58
N ALA A 570 -16.23 -14.05 -21.32
CA ALA A 570 -17.17 -14.72 -20.42
C ALA A 570 -17.30 -13.99 -19.09
N TYR A 571 -18.50 -14.02 -18.51
CA TYR A 571 -18.74 -13.51 -17.15
C TYR A 571 -18.76 -14.66 -16.16
N VAL A 572 -17.97 -14.53 -15.10
CA VAL A 572 -17.98 -15.44 -13.95
C VAL A 572 -18.85 -14.82 -12.86
N SER A 573 -19.91 -15.52 -12.49
CA SER A 573 -20.81 -15.10 -11.40
C SER A 573 -20.37 -15.76 -10.10
N VAL A 574 -20.23 -14.95 -9.04
CA VAL A 574 -19.73 -15.41 -7.74
C VAL A 574 -20.91 -15.51 -6.76
N PRO A 575 -21.45 -16.71 -6.51
CA PRO A 575 -22.69 -16.87 -5.75
C PRO A 575 -22.50 -16.65 -4.23
N ARG A 576 -21.27 -16.85 -3.73
CA ARG A 576 -20.88 -16.65 -2.33
C ARG A 576 -19.40 -16.28 -2.25
N PRO A 577 -18.96 -15.58 -1.17
CA PRO A 577 -17.54 -15.24 -0.99
C PRO A 577 -16.66 -16.48 -1.02
N LEU A 578 -15.53 -16.41 -1.74
CA LEU A 578 -14.54 -17.47 -1.77
C LEU A 578 -13.50 -17.32 -0.67
N VAL A 579 -13.27 -16.08 -0.23
CA VAL A 579 -12.35 -15.74 0.84
C VAL A 579 -13.07 -14.88 1.87
N THR A 580 -13.02 -15.29 3.14
CA THR A 580 -13.66 -14.57 4.26
C THR A 580 -12.62 -14.17 5.30
N CYS A 581 -12.59 -12.90 5.70
CA CYS A 581 -11.74 -12.49 6.82
C CYS A 581 -12.35 -13.01 8.12
N ARG A 582 -11.63 -13.85 8.85
CA ARG A 582 -12.05 -14.38 10.16
C ARG A 582 -11.35 -13.68 11.31
N GLY A 583 -10.53 -12.69 11.05
CA GLY A 583 -9.78 -11.98 12.09
C GLY A 583 -8.55 -11.31 11.53
N GLY A 584 -8.06 -10.29 12.23
CA GLY A 584 -6.83 -9.61 11.89
C GLY A 584 -6.51 -8.49 12.85
N GLU A 585 -5.29 -7.98 12.76
CA GLU A 585 -4.84 -6.83 13.52
C GLU A 585 -3.64 -6.16 12.82
N TYR A 586 -3.44 -4.87 13.10
CA TYR A 586 -2.22 -4.15 12.75
C TYR A 586 -1.24 -4.18 13.93
N PHE A 587 0.00 -4.58 13.65
CA PHE A 587 1.08 -4.58 14.62
C PHE A 587 2.23 -3.68 14.15
N LEU A 588 2.95 -3.08 15.08
CA LEU A 588 4.28 -2.55 14.86
C LEU A 588 5.29 -3.64 15.22
N LEU A 589 6.23 -3.96 14.33
CA LEU A 589 7.44 -4.72 14.64
C LEU A 589 8.54 -3.68 14.89
N PRO A 590 8.86 -3.33 16.15
CA PRO A 590 9.87 -2.32 16.42
C PRO A 590 11.27 -2.85 16.10
N GLY A 591 12.23 -1.95 15.90
CA GLY A 591 13.65 -2.31 15.92
C GLY A 591 14.07 -2.91 17.27
N LEU A 592 15.16 -3.67 17.31
CA LEU A 592 15.60 -4.33 18.54
C LEU A 592 16.01 -3.32 19.62
N ASP A 593 16.60 -2.19 19.25
CA ASP A 593 16.94 -1.10 20.17
C ASP A 593 15.68 -0.44 20.75
N ALA A 594 14.64 -0.26 19.94
CA ALA A 594 13.34 0.22 20.41
C ALA A 594 12.71 -0.77 21.41
N LEU A 595 12.79 -2.08 21.13
CA LEU A 595 12.33 -3.11 22.06
C LEU A 595 13.13 -3.12 23.37
N ARG A 596 14.46 -2.94 23.32
CA ARG A 596 15.32 -2.82 24.52
C ARG A 596 14.97 -1.57 25.33
N SER A 597 14.69 -0.46 24.66
CA SER A 597 14.24 0.78 25.31
C SER A 597 12.90 0.57 26.00
N LEU A 598 11.93 -0.07 25.33
CA LEU A 598 10.63 -0.40 25.91
C LEU A 598 10.76 -1.32 27.13
N ALA A 599 11.68 -2.28 27.08
CA ALA A 599 11.93 -3.19 28.21
C ALA A 599 12.52 -2.50 29.45
N THR A 600 13.16 -1.33 29.29
CA THR A 600 13.89 -0.61 30.36
C THR A 600 13.18 0.65 30.85
N THR A 601 12.19 1.15 30.12
CA THR A 601 11.44 2.36 30.49
C THR A 601 10.42 2.01 31.57
N ALA A 602 10.70 2.37 32.83
CA ALA A 602 9.81 2.17 33.98
C ALA A 602 8.76 3.27 34.09
#